data_AF-A0A1G2FS74-F1
#
_entry.id   AF-A0A1G2FS74-F1
#
_cell.length_a   1.000
_cell.length_b   1.000
_cell.length_c   1.000
_cell.angle_alpha   90.00
_cell.angle_beta   90.00
_cell.angle_gamma   90.00
#
_symmetry.space_group_name_H-M   'P 1'
#
loop_
_entity.id
_entity.type
_entity.pdbx_description
1 polymer ?
#
loop_
_entity_poly.entity_id
_entity_poly.type
_entity_poly.pdbx_seq_one_letter_code
_entity_poly.pdbx_strand_id
1 'polypeptide(L)'
;MKIIKHQITMNELREMSQKMYVILVKAVVDIEQEIMAVDGELHADLEILLSEQGSKRENTWGINLYPDIQGEDWVEFDSMINLKPHLGNRTRGVESQEIKDKIIKVVEKLVKK
;
A
#
# COMPACT_ATOMS: atom_id res chain seq x y z
N MET A 1 10.98 1.49 7.16
CA MET A 1 9.53 1.66 7.40
C MET A 1 9.21 3.12 7.68
N LYS A 2 8.21 3.68 6.97
CA LYS A 2 7.81 5.09 7.10
C LYS A 2 6.30 5.23 6.92
N ILE A 3 5.67 6.11 7.70
CA ILE A 3 4.26 6.50 7.52
C ILE A 3 4.18 7.77 6.67
N ILE A 4 3.35 7.73 5.63
CA ILE A 4 3.12 8.82 4.68
C ILE A 4 1.73 9.40 4.94
N LYS A 5 1.68 10.63 5.44
CA LYS A 5 0.44 11.40 5.68
C LYS A 5 0.23 12.57 4.70
N HIS A 6 1.28 12.89 3.93
CA HIS A 6 1.30 14.01 2.99
C HIS A 6 1.76 13.52 1.63
N GLN A 7 2.91 13.96 1.13
CA GLN A 7 3.42 13.52 -0.16
C GLN A 7 4.82 12.96 -0.03
N ILE A 8 5.07 11.94 -0.84
CA ILE A 8 6.39 11.48 -1.23
C ILE A 8 6.51 11.54 -2.75
N THR A 9 7.73 11.57 -3.24
CA THR A 9 8.02 11.57 -4.67
C THR A 9 8.17 10.15 -5.19
N MET A 10 7.94 9.95 -6.49
CA MET A 10 8.26 8.70 -7.17
C MET A 10 9.75 8.36 -7.05
N ASN A 11 10.63 9.36 -7.00
CA ASN A 11 12.07 9.17 -6.75
C ASN A 11 12.35 8.57 -5.37
N GLU A 12 11.70 9.06 -4.31
CA GLU A 12 11.84 8.49 -2.97
C GLU A 12 11.43 7.00 -2.94
N LEU A 13 10.37 6.63 -3.66
CA LEU A 13 9.97 5.22 -3.78
C LEU A 13 11.02 4.40 -4.55
N ARG A 14 11.63 4.93 -5.61
CA ARG A 14 12.76 4.25 -6.30
C ARG A 14 13.95 4.04 -5.39
N GLU A 15 14.29 5.03 -4.57
CA GLU A 15 15.39 4.89 -3.61
C GLU A 15 15.10 3.82 -2.56
N MET A 16 13.83 3.66 -2.15
CA MET A 16 13.40 2.59 -1.23
C MET A 16 13.51 1.20 -1.87
N SER A 17 13.05 1.04 -3.12
CA SER A 17 13.11 -0.26 -3.81
C SER A 17 14.57 -0.73 -4.03
N GLN A 18 15.45 0.20 -4.43
CA GLN A 18 16.87 -0.09 -4.64
C GLN A 18 17.58 -0.58 -3.37
N LYS A 19 17.25 -0.05 -2.19
CA LYS A 19 17.85 -0.46 -0.91
C LYS A 19 17.55 -1.91 -0.55
N MET A 20 16.40 -2.43 -0.99
CA MET A 20 16.01 -3.81 -0.75
C MET A 20 16.48 -4.78 -1.84
N TYR A 21 17.18 -4.30 -2.89
CA TYR A 21 17.50 -5.07 -4.10
C TYR A 21 16.26 -5.69 -4.76
N VAL A 22 15.09 -5.11 -4.54
CA VAL A 22 13.82 -5.53 -5.13
C VAL A 22 13.32 -4.44 -6.08
N ILE A 23 12.60 -4.82 -7.12
CA ILE A 23 11.98 -3.89 -8.08
C ILE A 23 10.69 -3.24 -7.57
N LEU A 24 10.35 -3.40 -6.28
CA LEU A 24 9.10 -2.92 -5.69
C LEU A 24 9.28 -2.35 -4.28
N VAL A 25 8.32 -1.54 -3.88
CA VAL A 25 8.13 -1.09 -2.50
C VAL A 25 6.82 -1.68 -1.99
N LYS A 26 6.87 -2.44 -0.89
CA LYS A 26 5.64 -2.87 -0.21
C LYS A 26 5.00 -1.69 0.49
N ALA A 27 3.67 -1.60 0.39
CA ALA A 27 2.90 -0.58 1.07
C ALA A 27 1.61 -1.16 1.67
N VAL A 28 1.15 -0.56 2.76
CA VAL A 28 -0.20 -0.78 3.30
C VAL A 28 -0.90 0.57 3.34
N VAL A 29 -2.12 0.61 2.82
CA VAL A 29 -2.94 1.82 2.69
C VAL A 29 -4.10 1.73 3.64
N ASP A 30 -4.32 2.77 4.44
CA ASP A 30 -5.58 2.99 5.16
C ASP A 30 -6.49 3.87 4.29
N ILE A 31 -7.59 3.29 3.81
CA ILE A 31 -8.54 3.98 2.93
C ILE A 31 -9.52 4.91 3.66
N GLU A 32 -9.64 4.82 4.99
CA GLU A 32 -10.46 5.72 5.81
C GLU A 32 -9.66 6.96 6.20
N GLN A 33 -8.43 6.76 6.68
CA GLN A 33 -7.55 7.86 7.10
C GLN A 33 -6.77 8.50 5.94
N GLU A 34 -6.78 7.87 4.76
CA GLU A 34 -6.04 8.30 3.56
C GLU A 34 -4.53 8.47 3.83
N ILE A 35 -3.94 7.51 4.53
CA ILE A 35 -2.50 7.41 4.84
C ILE A 35 -1.95 6.07 4.34
N MET A 36 -0.63 5.95 4.20
CA MET A 36 0.00 4.66 3.91
C MET A 36 1.31 4.46 4.68
N ALA A 37 1.63 3.21 4.98
CA ALA A 37 2.96 2.82 5.47
C ALA A 37 3.72 2.13 4.32
N VAL A 38 5.01 2.44 4.19
CA VAL A 38 5.89 1.92 3.13
C VAL A 38 7.23 1.45 3.70
N ASP A 39 8.06 0.84 2.85
CA ASP A 39 9.48 0.53 3.16
C ASP A 39 9.61 -0.50 4.30
N GLY A 40 8.77 -1.54 4.27
CA GLY A 40 8.84 -2.69 5.17
C GLY A 40 9.08 -3.99 4.40
N GLU A 41 9.72 -4.95 5.04
CA GLU A 41 10.00 -6.26 4.45
C GLU A 41 8.71 -7.08 4.25
N LEU A 42 7.79 -7.01 5.22
CA LEU A 42 6.48 -7.65 5.16
C LEU A 42 5.36 -6.61 5.24
N HIS A 43 4.26 -6.86 4.50
CA HIS A 43 3.04 -6.04 4.64
C HIS A 43 2.44 -6.11 6.05
N ALA A 44 2.64 -7.20 6.77
CA ALA A 44 2.17 -7.35 8.15
C ALA A 44 2.80 -6.32 9.10
N ASP A 45 4.10 -6.03 8.96
CA ASP A 45 4.79 -5.04 9.79
C ASP A 45 4.27 -3.63 9.53
N LEU A 46 3.98 -3.33 8.26
CA LEU A 46 3.38 -2.05 7.85
C LEU A 46 1.93 -1.90 8.35
N GLU A 47 1.15 -2.99 8.36
CA GLU A 47 -0.21 -3.00 8.92
C GLU A 47 -0.18 -2.77 10.45
N ILE A 48 0.78 -3.37 11.16
CA ILE A 48 1.00 -3.12 12.59
C ILE A 48 1.33 -1.65 12.83
N LEU A 49 2.25 -1.08 12.05
CA LEU A 49 2.66 0.32 12.16
C LEU A 49 1.48 1.29 11.96
N LEU A 50 0.57 1.00 11.02
CA LEU A 50 -0.65 1.77 10.85
C LEU A 50 -1.64 1.55 12.01
N SER A 51 -1.75 0.32 12.52
CA SER A 51 -2.58 0.02 13.68
C SER A 51 -2.15 0.81 14.92
N GLU A 52 -0.84 1.02 15.12
CA GLU A 52 -0.31 1.87 16.19
C GLU A 52 -0.67 3.36 16.02
N GLN A 53 -1.02 3.79 14.80
CA GLN A 53 -1.59 5.12 14.53
C GLN A 53 -3.12 5.17 14.62
N GLY A 54 -3.77 4.06 15.00
CA GLY A 54 -5.22 3.97 15.13
C GLY A 54 -5.95 3.43 13.89
N SER A 55 -5.23 2.98 12.86
CA SER A 55 -5.85 2.32 11.71
C SER A 55 -6.55 1.03 12.10
N LYS A 56 -7.73 0.80 11.54
CA LYS A 56 -8.48 -0.44 11.70
C LYS A 56 -8.12 -1.42 10.60
N ARG A 57 -7.98 -2.70 10.96
CA ARG A 57 -7.69 -3.80 10.02
C ARG A 57 -8.67 -3.88 8.85
N GLU A 58 -9.92 -3.47 9.05
CA GLU A 58 -10.96 -3.44 8.01
C GLU A 58 -10.72 -2.38 6.92
N ASN A 59 -9.95 -1.34 7.26
CA ASN A 59 -9.63 -0.22 6.38
C ASN A 59 -8.21 -0.32 5.80
N THR A 60 -7.40 -1.30 6.23
CA THR A 60 -6.02 -1.47 5.77
C THR A 60 -5.88 -2.51 4.65
N TRP A 61 -5.20 -2.14 3.57
CA TRP A 61 -5.01 -2.97 2.38
C TRP A 61 -3.56 -2.94 1.90
N GLY A 62 -2.99 -4.12 1.66
CA GLY A 62 -1.61 -4.27 1.21
C GLY A 62 -1.48 -4.25 -0.30
N ILE A 63 -0.49 -3.52 -0.81
CA ILE A 63 -0.15 -3.38 -2.23
C ILE A 63 1.36 -3.43 -2.44
N ASN A 64 1.80 -3.73 -3.66
CA ASN A 64 3.17 -3.49 -4.10
C ASN A 64 3.18 -2.30 -5.06
N LEU A 65 4.12 -1.38 -4.86
CA LEU A 65 4.35 -0.25 -5.75
C LEU A 65 5.59 -0.56 -6.59
N TYR A 66 5.51 -0.36 -7.90
CA TYR A 66 6.61 -0.55 -8.85
C TYR A 66 7.00 0.80 -9.47
N PRO A 67 7.92 1.56 -8.85
CA PRO A 67 8.17 2.97 -9.21
C PRO A 67 8.79 3.17 -10.61
N ASP A 68 9.26 2.08 -11.23
CA ASP A 68 9.85 2.06 -12.56
C ASP A 68 8.86 1.58 -13.65
N ILE A 69 7.68 1.09 -13.27
CA ILE A 69 6.61 0.73 -14.20
C ILE A 69 5.78 1.98 -14.51
N GLN A 70 5.51 2.20 -15.81
CA GLN A 70 4.66 3.28 -16.28
C GLN A 70 3.21 2.80 -16.45
N GLY A 71 2.26 3.74 -16.47
CA GLY A 71 0.84 3.44 -16.65
C GLY A 71 0.14 3.06 -15.35
N GLU A 72 -0.87 2.20 -15.43
CA GLU A 72 -1.71 1.79 -14.31
C GLU A 72 -1.14 0.58 -13.54
N ASP A 73 -0.23 -0.18 -14.17
CA ASP A 73 0.34 -1.43 -13.63
C ASP A 73 1.38 -1.20 -12.50
N TRP A 74 1.67 0.05 -12.14
CA TRP A 74 2.61 0.39 -11.07
C TRP A 74 2.06 0.10 -9.66
N VAL A 75 0.77 -0.18 -9.53
CA VAL A 75 0.11 -0.58 -8.28
C VAL A 75 -0.42 -2.01 -8.43
N GLU A 76 0.18 -2.94 -7.70
CA GLU A 76 -0.26 -4.34 -7.66
C GLU A 76 -0.98 -4.65 -6.34
N PHE A 77 -2.15 -5.25 -6.47
CA PHE A 77 -2.95 -5.70 -5.34
C PHE A 77 -2.61 -7.16 -5.04
N ASP A 78 -1.47 -7.42 -4.40
CA ASP A 78 -1.12 -8.74 -3.87
C ASP A 78 -0.49 -8.63 -2.48
N SER A 79 -1.20 -9.13 -1.47
CA SER A 79 -0.71 -9.20 -0.11
C SER A 79 -1.46 -10.24 0.73
N MET A 80 -0.74 -10.90 1.64
CA MET A 80 -1.37 -11.82 2.59
C MET A 80 -2.34 -11.13 3.55
N ILE A 81 -2.13 -9.84 3.87
CA ILE A 81 -3.02 -9.11 4.80
C ILE A 81 -4.41 -8.84 4.21
N ASN A 82 -4.55 -8.96 2.89
CA ASN A 82 -5.80 -8.77 2.16
C ASN A 82 -6.76 -9.95 2.31
N LEU A 83 -6.29 -11.09 2.84
CA LEU A 83 -7.17 -12.20 3.21
C LEU A 83 -8.06 -11.76 4.39
N LYS A 84 -9.27 -11.30 4.07
CA LYS A 84 -10.28 -10.81 5.01
C LYS A 84 -11.65 -11.44 4.70
N PRO A 85 -11.83 -12.77 4.88
CA PRO A 85 -13.07 -13.45 4.48
C PRO A 85 -14.34 -12.90 5.14
N HIS A 86 -14.23 -12.36 6.36
CA HIS A 86 -15.33 -11.74 7.09
C HIS A 86 -15.81 -10.41 6.47
N LEU A 87 -14.97 -9.77 5.63
CA LEU A 87 -15.31 -8.57 4.84
C LEU A 87 -15.59 -8.92 3.37
N GLY A 88 -15.71 -10.21 3.05
CA GLY A 88 -15.98 -10.67 1.69
C GLY A 88 -14.77 -10.78 0.77
N ASN A 89 -13.54 -10.52 1.23
CA ASN A 89 -12.33 -10.63 0.42
C ASN A 89 -11.57 -11.94 0.71
N ARG A 90 -11.58 -12.89 -0.24
CA ARG A 90 -11.08 -14.27 -0.01
C ARG A 90 -9.73 -14.57 -0.67
N THR A 91 -9.16 -13.59 -1.37
CA THR A 91 -7.86 -13.71 -2.04
C THR A 91 -6.82 -12.78 -1.42
N ARG A 92 -5.57 -12.91 -1.88
CA ARG A 92 -4.49 -11.96 -1.57
C ARG A 92 -4.63 -10.64 -2.35
N GLY A 93 -5.45 -10.64 -3.40
CA GLY A 93 -5.84 -9.42 -4.07
C GLY A 93 -6.94 -8.68 -3.35
N VAL A 94 -7.37 -7.59 -3.96
CA VAL A 94 -8.58 -6.86 -3.56
C VAL A 94 -9.65 -7.21 -4.59
N GLU A 95 -10.76 -7.80 -4.16
CA GLU A 95 -11.83 -8.27 -5.05
C GLU A 95 -12.84 -7.16 -5.36
N SER A 96 -13.09 -6.27 -4.40
CA SER A 96 -13.98 -5.13 -4.58
C SER A 96 -13.33 -4.03 -5.42
N GLN A 97 -13.96 -3.68 -6.55
CA GLN A 97 -13.52 -2.56 -7.38
C GLN A 97 -13.56 -1.24 -6.63
N GLU A 98 -14.58 -1.02 -5.80
CA GLU A 98 -14.72 0.19 -4.99
C GLU A 98 -13.51 0.37 -4.05
N ILE A 99 -13.01 -0.72 -3.48
CA ILE A 99 -11.84 -0.67 -2.58
C ILE A 99 -10.56 -0.41 -3.39
N LYS A 100 -10.39 -1.03 -4.56
CA LYS A 100 -9.27 -0.72 -5.46
C LYS A 100 -9.23 0.75 -5.81
N ASP A 101 -10.36 1.33 -6.19
CA ASP A 101 -10.46 2.74 -6.58
C ASP A 101 -10.10 3.66 -5.41
N LYS A 102 -10.53 3.33 -4.19
CA LYS A 102 -10.13 4.07 -2.98
C LYS A 102 -8.62 3.97 -2.73
N ILE A 103 -8.04 2.77 -2.86
CA ILE A 103 -6.59 2.58 -2.69
C ILE A 103 -5.82 3.42 -3.72
N ILE A 104 -6.19 3.34 -5.01
CA ILE A 104 -5.53 4.10 -6.09
C ILE A 104 -5.62 5.59 -5.79
N LYS A 105 -6.81 6.09 -5.43
CA LYS A 105 -7.00 7.50 -5.09
C LYS A 105 -6.09 7.95 -3.94
N VAL A 106 -5.95 7.15 -2.88
CA VAL A 106 -5.05 7.47 -1.77
C VAL A 106 -3.59 7.45 -2.23
N VAL A 107 -3.19 6.43 -2.99
CA VAL A 107 -1.83 6.32 -3.51
C VAL A 107 -1.47 7.51 -4.42
N GLU A 108 -2.34 7.88 -5.36
CA GLU A 108 -2.13 9.03 -6.26
C GLU A 108 -2.13 10.38 -5.52
N LYS A 109 -2.89 10.50 -4.43
CA LYS A 109 -2.84 11.66 -3.54
C LYS A 109 -1.49 11.78 -2.83
N LEU A 110 -0.96 10.64 -2.35
CA LEU A 110 0.25 10.59 -1.52
C LEU A 110 1.55 10.48 -2.32
N VAL A 111 1.50 10.09 -3.60
CA VAL A 111 2.68 9.92 -4.46
C VAL A 111 2.67 10.95 -5.59
N LYS A 112 3.63 11.86 -5.54
CA LYS A 112 3.88 12.83 -6.59
C LYS A 112 4.79 12.22 -7.66
N LYS A 113 4.30 12.21 -8.91
CA LYS A 113 5.07 11.83 -10.10
C LYS A 113 6.15 12.85 -10.41
#